data_AF-A0A925HBS0-F1
#
_entry.id   AF-A0A925HBS0-F1
#
_cell.length_a   1.000
_cell.length_b   1.000
_cell.length_c   1.000
_cell.angle_alpha   90.00
_cell.angle_beta   90.00
_cell.angle_gamma   90.00
#
_symmetry.space_group_name_H-M   'P 1'
#
loop_
_entity.id
_entity.type
_entity.pdbx_description
1 polymer ?
#
loop_
_entity_poly.entity_id
_entity_poly.type
_entity_poly.pdbx_seq_one_letter_code
_entity_poly.pdbx_strand_id
1 'polypeptide(L)'
;MSKFRFTAISMIKSISCASILALSLLSLPASHLAAVRAAGPSAEGSFEFSGEDRLTKSIEFSAAADGSGGATGRMTFNGPAEIPDQNVDGADEKGFSGSLANLYIEANLDGMLVEKNRAVMSGTITESNLGDYIGQRVLLVVEDNGDGSDEKSLDKFTIGIYKPVTAGWTPTDAELKDDNGALLTWIATDAEREDDRGVPSKKSTEITCQSFPLSSFSLDDVRSGDGSIKVQE
;
A
#
# COMPACT_ATOMS: atom_id res chain seq x y z
N MET A 1 4.84 13.36 -79.99
CA MET A 1 5.95 12.72 -80.73
C MET A 1 7.26 13.02 -80.03
N SER A 2 8.05 11.96 -79.85
CA SER A 2 9.35 11.84 -79.21
C SER A 2 10.42 12.87 -79.61
N LYS A 3 11.27 13.28 -78.66
CA LYS A 3 12.73 13.04 -78.72
C LYS A 3 13.42 13.27 -77.36
N PHE A 4 13.79 12.15 -76.75
CA PHE A 4 14.84 12.02 -75.74
C PHE A 4 16.20 12.47 -76.28
N ARG A 5 17.06 13.03 -75.41
CA ARG A 5 18.51 12.72 -75.42
C ARG A 5 19.08 12.64 -74.01
N PHE A 6 19.58 11.44 -73.73
CA PHE A 6 20.53 11.03 -72.69
C PHE A 6 21.88 11.72 -72.85
N THR A 7 22.67 11.76 -71.76
CA THR A 7 24.12 11.41 -71.60
C THR A 7 24.63 12.06 -70.29
N ALA A 8 25.52 11.55 -69.44
CA ALA A 8 25.92 10.24 -68.93
C ALA A 8 27.01 10.54 -67.86
N ILE A 9 26.97 9.79 -66.74
CA ILE A 9 28.10 9.21 -66.00
C ILE A 9 29.27 10.10 -65.55
N SER A 10 29.52 10.15 -64.24
CA SER A 10 30.85 9.80 -63.70
C SER A 10 30.78 9.34 -62.24
N MET A 11 31.25 8.11 -62.02
CA MET A 11 31.55 7.50 -60.71
C MET A 11 32.79 8.16 -60.10
N ILE A 12 32.93 8.13 -58.77
CA ILE A 12 34.15 7.65 -58.07
C ILE A 12 33.79 7.24 -56.63
N LYS A 13 34.40 6.13 -56.23
CA LYS A 13 34.27 5.34 -54.99
C LYS A 13 35.10 5.90 -53.83
N SER A 14 34.67 5.63 -52.60
CA SER A 14 35.45 5.04 -51.48
C SER A 14 34.43 4.74 -50.35
N ILE A 15 34.13 3.51 -49.93
CA ILE A 15 34.89 2.50 -49.15
C ILE A 15 35.60 3.08 -47.92
N SER A 16 34.92 2.99 -46.77
CA SER A 16 35.43 2.67 -45.41
C SER A 16 34.18 2.50 -44.52
N CYS A 17 33.70 1.30 -44.19
CA CYS A 17 34.27 0.24 -43.34
C CYS A 17 34.31 0.62 -41.84
N ALA A 18 33.47 -0.09 -41.08
CA ALA A 18 33.59 -0.45 -39.66
C ALA A 18 33.60 0.67 -38.59
N SER A 19 32.46 0.79 -37.88
CA SER A 19 32.44 0.91 -36.41
C SER A 19 31.08 0.43 -35.88
N ILE A 20 30.96 -0.90 -35.82
CA ILE A 20 30.07 -1.60 -34.89
C ILE A 20 30.85 -1.71 -33.57
N LEU A 21 30.16 -1.57 -32.43
CA LEU A 21 30.62 -1.85 -31.05
C LEU A 21 31.59 -0.85 -30.40
N ALA A 22 31.08 0.03 -29.51
CA ALA A 22 31.56 0.18 -28.12
C ALA A 22 30.77 1.28 -27.37
N LEU A 23 30.28 0.94 -26.17
CA LEU A 23 29.52 1.72 -25.16
C LEU A 23 28.00 1.83 -25.44
N SER A 24 27.06 1.00 -24.97
CA SER A 24 27.02 -0.04 -23.92
C SER A 24 27.76 0.31 -22.64
N LEU A 25 27.24 1.24 -21.82
CA LEU A 25 27.51 1.33 -20.36
C LEU A 25 26.78 2.48 -19.64
N LEU A 26 25.49 2.74 -19.92
CA LEU A 26 24.64 3.57 -19.04
C LEU A 26 23.20 3.05 -18.94
N SER A 27 22.98 1.75 -19.14
CA SER A 27 21.86 1.08 -18.49
C SER A 27 22.34 0.77 -17.07
N LEU A 28 22.18 1.73 -16.15
CA LEU A 28 22.23 1.40 -14.73
C LEU A 28 21.18 0.30 -14.52
N PRO A 29 21.54 -0.96 -14.20
CA PRO A 29 20.56 -1.78 -13.52
C PRO A 29 20.28 -1.00 -12.24
N ALA A 30 19.06 -0.47 -12.11
CA ALA A 30 18.54 -0.15 -10.80
C ALA A 30 18.88 -1.37 -9.95
N SER A 31 19.83 -1.18 -9.04
CA SER A 31 20.21 -2.22 -8.11
C SER A 31 18.97 -2.38 -7.26
N HIS A 32 18.05 -3.26 -7.69
CA HIS A 32 17.11 -3.87 -6.78
C HIS A 32 18.03 -4.48 -5.73
N LEU A 33 18.18 -3.75 -4.63
CA LEU A 33 18.67 -4.27 -3.38
C LEU A 33 17.72 -5.43 -3.07
N ALA A 34 18.07 -6.61 -3.59
CA ALA A 34 17.62 -7.87 -3.06
C ALA A 34 18.25 -7.91 -1.68
N ALA A 35 17.62 -7.21 -0.74
CA ALA A 35 17.83 -7.42 0.67
C ALA A 35 17.73 -8.93 0.84
N VAL A 36 18.79 -9.52 1.37
CA VAL A 36 18.76 -10.88 1.89
C VAL A 36 17.67 -10.87 2.97
N ARG A 37 16.43 -11.14 2.56
CA ARG A 37 15.27 -11.18 3.43
C ARG A 37 15.49 -12.35 4.37
N ALA A 38 15.39 -12.08 5.67
CA ALA A 38 15.25 -13.13 6.66
C ALA A 38 14.08 -14.04 6.24
N ALA A 39 14.23 -15.35 6.46
CA ALA A 39 13.28 -16.39 6.07
C ALA A 39 11.98 -16.36 6.91
N GLY A 40 11.33 -15.21 6.97
CA GLY A 40 10.04 -15.01 7.61
C GLY A 40 8.99 -14.53 6.59
N PRO A 41 7.74 -14.39 7.06
CA PRO A 41 6.64 -13.97 6.20
C PRO A 41 6.97 -12.69 5.44
N SER A 42 6.58 -12.61 4.17
CA SER A 42 6.79 -11.43 3.32
C SER A 42 5.67 -11.28 2.29
N ALA A 43 5.44 -10.04 1.88
CA ALA A 43 4.50 -9.72 0.83
C ALA A 43 5.11 -8.65 -0.07
N GLU A 44 5.06 -8.86 -1.38
CA GLU A 44 5.51 -7.87 -2.35
C GLU A 44 4.63 -7.90 -3.59
N GLY A 45 4.53 -6.76 -4.26
CA GLY A 45 3.80 -6.70 -5.50
C GLY A 45 3.86 -5.32 -6.14
N SER A 46 3.58 -5.31 -7.43
CA SER A 46 3.38 -4.10 -8.20
C SER A 46 2.27 -4.39 -9.18
N PHE A 47 1.22 -3.58 -9.18
CA PHE A 47 0.13 -3.73 -10.12
C PHE A 47 -0.50 -2.39 -10.47
N GLU A 48 -1.00 -2.31 -11.69
CA GLU A 48 -1.90 -1.26 -12.15
C GLU A 48 -3.34 -1.79 -12.11
N PHE A 49 -4.31 -0.92 -11.99
CA PHE A 49 -5.72 -1.30 -12.13
C PHE A 49 -6.54 -0.11 -12.59
N SER A 50 -7.63 -0.39 -13.29
CA SER A 50 -8.59 0.63 -13.70
C SER A 50 -9.94 0.29 -13.11
N GLY A 51 -10.49 1.22 -12.31
CA GLY A 51 -11.84 1.12 -11.80
C GLY A 51 -12.89 1.30 -12.89
N GLU A 52 -14.15 1.44 -12.49
CA GLU A 52 -15.26 1.77 -13.40
C GLU A 52 -15.02 3.10 -14.15
N ASP A 53 -14.26 4.00 -13.53
CA ASP A 53 -13.83 5.30 -14.05
C ASP A 53 -12.84 5.21 -15.24
N ARG A 54 -12.30 4.02 -15.53
CA ARG A 54 -11.24 3.78 -16.53
C ARG A 54 -9.96 4.57 -16.30
N LEU A 55 -9.76 5.07 -15.09
CA LEU A 55 -8.54 5.78 -14.75
C LEU A 55 -7.55 4.80 -14.12
N THR A 56 -6.31 4.84 -14.59
CA THR A 56 -5.25 3.96 -14.13
C THR A 56 -4.77 4.39 -12.74
N LYS A 57 -4.76 3.42 -11.83
CA LYS A 57 -4.20 3.49 -10.49
C LYS A 57 -3.04 2.51 -10.43
N SER A 58 -2.01 2.80 -9.66
CA SER A 58 -0.88 1.92 -9.44
C SER A 58 -0.56 1.78 -7.96
N ILE A 59 -0.20 0.57 -7.56
CA ILE A 59 0.26 0.23 -6.23
C ILE A 59 1.58 -0.54 -6.38
N GLU A 60 2.61 -0.10 -5.66
CA GLU A 60 3.85 -0.85 -5.44
C GLU A 60 4.02 -1.04 -3.92
N PHE A 61 4.32 -2.26 -3.49
CA PHE A 61 4.54 -2.54 -2.08
C PHE A 61 5.57 -3.65 -1.87
N SER A 62 6.20 -3.62 -0.70
CA SER A 62 7.17 -4.61 -0.26
C SER A 62 7.27 -4.56 1.25
N ALA A 63 6.97 -5.67 1.92
CA ALA A 63 7.04 -5.80 3.37
C ALA A 63 7.60 -7.17 3.77
N ALA A 64 8.31 -7.20 4.89
CA ALA A 64 8.79 -8.43 5.52
C ALA A 64 8.54 -8.37 7.03
N ALA A 65 8.08 -9.47 7.62
CA ALA A 65 7.84 -9.58 9.05
C ALA A 65 9.18 -9.69 9.80
N ASP A 66 9.25 -9.10 10.98
CA ASP A 66 10.44 -9.15 11.86
C ASP A 66 10.42 -10.33 12.85
N GLY A 67 9.39 -11.19 12.80
CA GLY A 67 9.20 -12.34 13.68
C GLY A 67 8.55 -12.02 15.04
N SER A 68 8.32 -10.74 15.35
CA SER A 68 7.65 -10.29 16.58
C SER A 68 6.19 -9.84 16.36
N GLY A 69 5.68 -10.00 15.13
CA GLY A 69 4.40 -9.44 14.69
C GLY A 69 4.53 -8.02 14.11
N GLY A 70 5.72 -7.42 14.20
CA GLY A 70 6.09 -6.23 13.44
C GLY A 70 6.47 -6.57 12.00
N ALA A 71 6.52 -5.54 11.17
CA ALA A 71 7.02 -5.62 9.82
C ALA A 71 7.90 -4.42 9.48
N THR A 72 8.70 -4.55 8.43
CA THR A 72 9.36 -3.41 7.81
C THR A 72 9.07 -3.46 6.33
N GLY A 73 8.56 -2.37 5.80
CA GLY A 73 8.22 -2.28 4.40
C GLY A 73 7.86 -0.89 3.94
N ARG A 74 7.51 -0.78 2.67
CA ARG A 74 7.02 0.44 2.06
C ARG A 74 5.85 0.13 1.12
N MET A 75 5.01 1.13 0.93
CA MET A 75 3.95 1.12 -0.06
C MET A 75 3.90 2.47 -0.75
N THR A 76 3.70 2.46 -2.07
CA THR A 76 3.39 3.64 -2.86
C THR A 76 2.06 3.40 -3.58
N PHE A 77 1.16 4.38 -3.50
CA PHE A 77 -0.06 4.42 -4.31
C PHE A 77 -0.05 5.69 -5.16
N ASN A 78 -0.45 5.57 -6.41
CA ASN A 78 -0.59 6.68 -7.33
C ASN A 78 -1.81 6.50 -8.24
N GLY A 79 -2.68 7.50 -8.29
CA GLY A 79 -3.82 7.53 -9.20
C GLY A 79 -5.08 8.05 -8.54
N PRO A 80 -6.23 7.99 -9.23
CA PRO A 80 -7.47 8.46 -8.66
C PRO A 80 -7.95 7.58 -7.52
N ALA A 81 -8.53 8.21 -6.50
CA ALA A 81 -9.04 7.52 -5.33
C ALA A 81 -10.42 8.06 -4.97
N GLU A 82 -11.37 7.15 -4.74
CA GLU A 82 -12.58 7.49 -4.01
C GLU A 82 -12.31 7.20 -2.55
N ILE A 83 -12.46 8.23 -1.72
CA ILE A 83 -12.18 8.11 -0.30
C ILE A 83 -13.51 8.10 0.41
N PRO A 84 -13.97 6.91 0.85
CA PRO A 84 -15.18 6.82 1.61
C PRO A 84 -15.00 7.58 2.92
N ASP A 85 -16.09 8.16 3.42
CA ASP A 85 -16.11 8.76 4.76
C ASP A 85 -15.95 7.64 5.79
N GLN A 86 -14.71 7.29 6.13
CA GLN A 86 -14.42 6.30 7.17
C GLN A 86 -14.32 6.99 8.52
N ASN A 87 -15.48 7.41 9.02
CA ASN A 87 -15.64 7.76 10.43
C ASN A 87 -15.61 6.47 11.26
N VAL A 88 -14.41 6.08 11.70
CA VAL A 88 -14.21 4.87 12.52
C VAL A 88 -14.15 5.16 14.02
N ASP A 89 -14.06 6.43 14.43
CA ASP A 89 -14.02 6.83 15.84
C ASP A 89 -15.38 7.18 16.42
N GLY A 90 -16.43 7.26 15.59
CA GLY A 90 -17.77 7.64 16.00
C GLY A 90 -17.88 9.10 16.44
N ALA A 91 -16.84 9.91 16.19
CA ALA A 91 -16.92 11.35 16.34
C ALA A 91 -17.62 11.89 15.10
N ASP A 92 -18.69 12.68 15.24
CA ASP A 92 -19.45 13.27 14.12
C ASP A 92 -18.64 14.29 13.26
N GLU A 93 -17.32 14.25 13.34
CA GLU A 93 -16.43 15.00 12.46
C GLU A 93 -16.48 14.40 11.05
N LYS A 94 -17.09 15.14 10.12
CA LYS A 94 -17.10 14.77 8.71
C LYS A 94 -15.67 14.53 8.23
N GLY A 95 -15.37 13.30 7.82
CA GLY A 95 -14.16 13.00 7.09
C GLY A 95 -14.12 13.74 5.76
N PHE A 96 -12.94 13.80 5.15
CA PHE A 96 -12.90 14.10 3.73
C PHE A 96 -13.58 12.93 3.00
N SER A 97 -14.77 13.19 2.46
CA SER A 97 -15.48 12.28 1.58
C SER A 97 -15.46 12.85 0.17
N GLY A 98 -14.82 12.18 -0.78
CA GLY A 98 -14.72 12.70 -2.13
C GLY A 98 -13.92 11.84 -3.09
N SER A 99 -14.03 12.18 -4.37
CA SER A 99 -13.19 11.62 -5.43
C SER A 99 -12.00 12.55 -5.67
N LEU A 100 -10.80 11.98 -5.60
CA LEU A 100 -9.56 12.65 -5.92
C LEU A 100 -9.11 12.21 -7.30
N ALA A 101 -8.89 13.17 -8.20
CA ALA A 101 -8.45 12.89 -9.57
C ALA A 101 -7.04 12.29 -9.63
N ASN A 102 -6.18 12.63 -8.66
CA ASN A 102 -4.83 12.10 -8.54
C ASN A 102 -4.36 12.18 -7.08
N LEU A 103 -4.43 11.05 -6.38
CA LEU A 103 -3.84 10.87 -5.06
C LEU A 103 -2.49 10.16 -5.23
N TYR A 104 -1.46 10.73 -4.61
CA TYR A 104 -0.18 10.08 -4.43
C TYR A 104 0.11 9.97 -2.94
N ILE A 105 0.42 8.77 -2.47
CA ILE A 105 0.84 8.53 -1.09
C ILE A 105 2.02 7.55 -1.05
N GLU A 106 2.91 7.76 -0.09
CA GLU A 106 3.88 6.75 0.36
C GLU A 106 3.66 6.46 1.83
N ALA A 107 3.73 5.18 2.19
CA ALA A 107 3.58 4.72 3.55
C ALA A 107 4.73 3.81 3.97
N ASN A 108 5.19 3.99 5.20
CA ASN A 108 6.07 3.03 5.87
C ASN A 108 5.22 1.95 6.52
N LEU A 109 5.42 0.70 6.09
CA LEU A 109 4.71 -0.46 6.62
C LEU A 109 5.45 -0.97 7.86
N ASP A 110 4.74 -1.06 8.99
CA ASP A 110 5.27 -1.40 10.30
C ASP A 110 4.58 -2.63 10.94
N GLY A 111 3.51 -3.13 10.34
CA GLY A 111 2.81 -4.33 10.77
C GLY A 111 2.43 -5.23 9.60
N MET A 112 2.50 -6.54 9.80
CA MET A 112 2.04 -7.51 8.81
C MET A 112 1.51 -8.77 9.49
N LEU A 113 0.39 -9.25 8.98
CA LEU A 113 -0.18 -10.55 9.31
C LEU A 113 -0.37 -11.34 8.02
N VAL A 114 0.19 -12.54 7.96
CA VAL A 114 0.03 -13.47 6.83
C VAL A 114 -0.78 -14.67 7.30
N GLU A 115 -1.80 -15.03 6.54
CA GLU A 115 -2.53 -16.28 6.70
C GLU A 115 -2.66 -16.96 5.33
N LYS A 116 -1.95 -18.08 5.16
CA LYS A 116 -1.88 -18.82 3.89
C LYS A 116 -1.35 -17.90 2.76
N ASN A 117 -2.19 -17.61 1.79
CA ASN A 117 -1.90 -16.80 0.62
C ASN A 117 -2.38 -15.34 0.75
N ARG A 118 -2.87 -14.93 1.92
CA ARG A 118 -3.32 -13.56 2.19
C ARG A 118 -2.40 -12.86 3.16
N ALA A 119 -2.20 -11.56 2.93
CA ALA A 119 -1.47 -10.68 3.84
C ALA A 119 -2.25 -9.39 4.10
N VAL A 120 -2.35 -8.97 5.36
CA VAL A 120 -2.67 -7.58 5.74
C VAL A 120 -1.40 -6.89 6.14
N MET A 121 -1.10 -5.77 5.50
CA MET A 121 -0.02 -4.86 5.87
C MET A 121 -0.62 -3.58 6.44
N SER A 122 -0.05 -3.10 7.53
CA SER A 122 -0.38 -1.82 8.15
C SER A 122 0.83 -0.90 8.11
N GLY A 123 0.57 0.39 7.93
CA GLY A 123 1.61 1.39 7.93
C GLY A 123 1.10 2.79 8.21
N THR A 124 2.03 3.73 8.24
CA THR A 124 1.76 5.16 8.40
C THR A 124 2.15 5.88 7.12
N ILE A 125 1.26 6.72 6.60
CA ILE A 125 1.53 7.55 5.42
C ILE A 125 2.58 8.61 5.80
N THR A 126 3.72 8.57 5.13
CA THR A 126 4.85 9.48 5.36
C THR A 126 4.97 10.57 4.31
N GLU A 127 4.46 10.33 3.10
CA GLU A 127 4.44 11.31 2.02
C GLU A 127 3.07 11.30 1.33
N SER A 128 2.61 12.47 0.93
CA SER A 128 1.36 12.62 0.18
C SER A 128 1.34 13.93 -0.59
N ASN A 129 0.71 13.94 -1.77
CA ASN A 129 0.40 15.20 -2.47
C ASN A 129 -0.77 15.97 -1.82
N LEU A 130 -1.42 15.38 -0.82
CA LEU A 130 -2.46 15.98 0.02
C LEU A 130 -2.05 15.86 1.50
N GLY A 131 -1.72 17.00 2.12
CA GLY A 131 -1.16 17.04 3.46
C GLY A 131 -2.01 16.34 4.53
N ASP A 132 -3.34 16.37 4.40
CA ASP A 132 -4.27 15.75 5.34
C ASP A 132 -4.08 14.24 5.51
N TYR A 133 -3.46 13.56 4.53
CA TYR A 133 -3.17 12.12 4.58
C TYR A 133 -1.90 11.78 5.35
N ILE A 134 -0.99 12.73 5.54
CA ILE A 134 0.27 12.46 6.24
C ILE A 134 -0.02 12.13 7.70
N GLY A 135 0.55 11.04 8.20
CA GLY A 135 0.31 10.51 9.54
C GLY A 135 -0.94 9.65 9.67
N GLN A 136 -1.76 9.51 8.63
CA GLN A 136 -2.88 8.56 8.64
C GLN A 136 -2.38 7.11 8.53
N ARG A 137 -3.18 6.19 9.06
CA ARG A 137 -2.93 4.75 8.98
C ARG A 137 -3.44 4.22 7.65
N VAL A 138 -2.65 3.39 6.98
CA VAL A 138 -3.08 2.63 5.80
C VAL A 138 -3.11 1.15 6.14
N LEU A 139 -4.14 0.45 5.65
CA LEU A 139 -4.18 -1.00 5.56
C LEU A 139 -4.22 -1.41 4.09
N LEU A 140 -3.25 -2.20 3.67
CA LEU A 140 -3.22 -2.86 2.37
C LEU A 140 -3.43 -4.35 2.61
N VAL A 141 -4.50 -4.90 2.04
CA VAL A 141 -4.77 -6.34 2.09
C VAL A 141 -4.60 -6.91 0.70
N VAL A 142 -3.84 -8.00 0.59
CA VAL A 142 -3.56 -8.66 -0.68
C VAL A 142 -3.78 -10.17 -0.54
N GLU A 143 -4.14 -10.80 -1.65
CA GLU A 143 -4.31 -12.24 -1.79
C GLU A 143 -3.59 -12.69 -3.08
N ASP A 144 -2.61 -13.58 -2.91
CA ASP A 144 -1.89 -14.24 -4.00
C ASP A 144 -2.68 -15.49 -4.41
N ASN A 145 -3.27 -15.49 -5.59
CA ASN A 145 -4.02 -16.64 -6.09
C ASN A 145 -3.26 -17.41 -7.19
N GLY A 146 -1.99 -17.11 -7.42
CA GLY A 146 -1.14 -17.79 -8.39
C GLY A 146 -0.31 -16.83 -9.23
N ASP A 147 -0.04 -17.22 -10.48
CA ASP A 147 0.78 -16.44 -11.40
C ASP A 147 -0.01 -15.41 -12.22
N GLY A 148 -1.29 -15.21 -11.90
CA GLY A 148 -2.19 -14.30 -12.62
C GLY A 148 -2.51 -14.71 -14.07
N SER A 149 -2.19 -15.95 -14.47
CA SER A 149 -2.39 -16.42 -15.86
C SER A 149 -3.80 -16.95 -16.18
N ASP A 150 -4.59 -17.32 -15.15
CA ASP A 150 -5.98 -17.76 -15.29
C ASP A 150 -6.92 -16.69 -14.69
N GLU A 151 -7.97 -16.32 -15.43
CA GLU A 151 -9.02 -15.41 -14.97
C GLU A 151 -9.74 -15.91 -13.71
N LYS A 152 -9.67 -17.21 -13.41
CA LYS A 152 -10.23 -17.80 -12.18
C LYS A 152 -9.29 -17.72 -10.98
N SER A 153 -8.03 -17.36 -11.18
CA SER A 153 -6.98 -17.32 -10.16
C SER A 153 -6.29 -15.96 -10.13
N LEU A 154 -7.08 -14.89 -10.30
CA LEU A 154 -6.59 -13.52 -10.22
C LEU A 154 -6.22 -13.18 -8.78
N ASP A 155 -5.07 -12.53 -8.63
CA ASP A 155 -4.70 -11.91 -7.37
C ASP A 155 -5.74 -10.88 -6.96
N LYS A 156 -5.88 -10.61 -5.67
CA LYS A 156 -6.87 -9.67 -5.16
C LYS A 156 -6.26 -8.71 -4.19
N PHE A 157 -6.86 -7.54 -4.05
CA PHE A 157 -6.42 -6.55 -3.08
C PHE A 157 -7.56 -5.66 -2.59
N THR A 158 -7.33 -4.97 -1.47
CA THR A 158 -8.07 -3.77 -1.09
C THR A 158 -7.18 -2.84 -0.28
N ILE A 159 -7.49 -1.55 -0.31
CA ILE A 159 -6.77 -0.51 0.44
C ILE A 159 -7.77 0.30 1.28
N GLY A 160 -7.47 0.47 2.55
CA GLY A 160 -8.20 1.35 3.46
C GLY A 160 -7.27 2.40 4.06
N ILE A 161 -7.70 3.65 4.10
CA ILE A 161 -7.01 4.73 4.80
C ILE A 161 -7.87 5.13 5.99
N TYR A 162 -7.25 5.16 7.16
CA TYR A 162 -7.88 5.37 8.45
C TYR A 162 -7.28 6.59 9.13
N LYS A 163 -8.15 7.47 9.60
CA LYS A 163 -7.74 8.54 10.49
C LYS A 163 -7.17 7.95 11.78
N PRO A 164 -6.07 8.50 12.32
CA PRO A 164 -5.63 8.14 13.65
C PRO A 164 -6.73 8.57 14.62
N VAL A 165 -7.25 7.60 15.38
CA VAL A 165 -8.26 7.90 16.40
C VAL A 165 -7.55 8.57 17.57
N THR A 166 -7.55 9.90 17.57
CA THR A 166 -7.16 10.68 18.75
C THR A 166 -8.31 10.60 19.74
N ALA A 167 -8.33 9.58 20.60
CA ALA A 167 -9.32 9.46 21.67
C ALA A 167 -9.12 10.61 22.68
N GLY A 168 -9.78 11.74 22.41
CA GLY A 168 -9.75 12.98 23.19
C GLY A 168 -10.54 12.94 24.49
N TRP A 169 -10.80 11.76 25.05
CA TRP A 169 -11.39 11.67 26.38
C TRP A 169 -10.33 12.00 27.43
N THR A 170 -10.34 13.27 27.86
CA THR A 170 -9.60 13.74 29.03
C THR A 170 -10.59 13.73 30.20
N PRO A 171 -10.49 12.82 31.18
CA PRO A 171 -11.33 12.89 32.36
C PRO A 171 -11.01 14.17 33.12
N THR A 172 -11.89 15.15 33.07
CA THR A 172 -11.83 16.32 33.93
C THR A 172 -12.51 15.99 35.24
N ASP A 173 -11.78 16.12 36.35
CA ASP A 173 -12.40 16.13 37.67
C ASP A 173 -13.35 17.34 37.75
N ALA A 174 -14.63 17.08 38.05
CA ALA A 174 -15.66 18.12 38.12
C ALA A 174 -15.43 19.12 39.27
N GLU A 175 -14.55 18.78 40.22
CA GLU A 175 -14.25 19.61 41.40
C GLU A 175 -13.15 20.66 41.14
N LEU A 176 -12.32 20.50 40.11
CA LEU A 176 -11.19 21.38 39.78
C LEU A 176 -11.29 21.93 38.35
N LYS A 177 -11.61 23.24 38.25
CA LYS A 177 -11.78 23.94 36.96
C LYS A 177 -10.57 23.91 36.03
N ASP A 178 -9.37 23.70 36.56
CA ASP A 178 -8.10 23.70 35.83
C ASP A 178 -7.36 22.34 35.94
N ASP A 179 -8.07 21.24 36.22
CA ASP A 179 -7.44 19.91 36.17
C ASP A 179 -7.18 19.49 34.71
N ASN A 180 -5.93 19.15 34.41
CA ASN A 180 -5.53 18.64 33.09
C ASN A 180 -5.94 17.17 32.88
N GLY A 181 -6.63 16.57 33.86
CA GLY A 181 -7.20 15.25 33.81
C GLY A 181 -6.16 14.15 34.02
N ALA A 182 -6.51 13.15 34.81
CA ALA A 182 -5.67 11.98 35.02
C ALA A 182 -5.90 10.96 33.90
N LEU A 183 -4.87 10.61 33.12
CA LEU A 183 -4.93 9.51 32.14
C LEU A 183 -4.99 8.14 32.86
N LEU A 184 -6.12 7.83 33.50
CA LEU A 184 -6.34 6.56 34.18
C LEU A 184 -6.74 5.48 33.17
N THR A 185 -5.91 4.45 33.05
CA THR A 185 -6.24 3.20 32.33
C THR A 185 -6.50 2.13 33.38
N TRP A 186 -7.66 1.46 33.31
CA TRP A 186 -8.01 0.35 34.20
C TRP A 186 -8.55 -0.83 33.39
N ILE A 187 -8.54 -2.04 33.95
CA ILE A 187 -9.15 -3.23 33.36
C ILE A 187 -10.28 -3.66 34.28
N ALA A 188 -11.52 -3.66 33.78
CA ALA A 188 -12.68 -4.13 34.51
C ALA A 188 -12.69 -5.67 34.45
N THR A 189 -12.27 -6.32 35.53
CA THR A 189 -12.35 -7.78 35.72
C THR A 189 -13.50 -8.13 36.64
N ASP A 190 -14.23 -9.19 36.33
CA ASP A 190 -15.15 -9.88 37.23
C ASP A 190 -14.34 -10.73 38.23
N ALA A 191 -14.20 -10.21 39.45
CA ALA A 191 -13.41 -10.86 40.50
C ALA A 191 -13.97 -12.22 40.95
N GLU A 192 -15.22 -12.55 40.61
CA GLU A 192 -15.83 -13.84 40.94
C GLU A 192 -15.44 -14.95 39.93
N ARG A 193 -14.78 -14.58 38.83
CA ARG A 193 -14.38 -15.49 37.75
C ARG A 193 -12.86 -15.54 37.59
N GLU A 194 -12.27 -16.67 37.96
CA GLU A 194 -10.83 -16.92 37.77
C GLU A 194 -10.39 -16.90 36.29
N ASP A 195 -11.33 -17.06 35.35
CA ASP A 195 -11.07 -17.05 33.91
C ASP A 195 -11.28 -15.68 33.23
N ASP A 196 -11.76 -14.66 33.95
CA ASP A 196 -12.04 -13.36 33.34
C ASP A 196 -10.74 -12.56 33.11
N ARG A 197 -10.45 -12.28 31.84
CA ARG A 197 -9.31 -11.46 31.41
C ARG A 197 -9.58 -9.96 31.57
N GLY A 198 -10.83 -9.60 31.83
CA GLY A 198 -11.31 -8.24 31.99
C GLY A 198 -11.40 -7.44 30.69
N VAL A 199 -12.03 -6.27 30.78
CA VAL A 199 -12.22 -5.33 29.67
C VAL A 199 -11.47 -4.03 29.98
N PRO A 200 -10.51 -3.60 29.15
CA PRO A 200 -9.80 -2.35 29.38
C PRO A 200 -10.74 -1.14 29.24
N SER A 201 -10.58 -0.16 30.11
CA SER A 201 -11.33 1.10 30.14
C SER A 201 -11.08 1.96 28.91
N LYS A 202 -9.89 1.82 28.35
CA LYS A 202 -9.49 2.42 27.08
C LYS A 202 -8.98 1.30 26.18
N LYS A 203 -9.81 0.87 25.24
CA LYS A 203 -9.33 0.02 24.14
C LYS A 203 -8.34 0.85 23.31
N SER A 204 -7.22 0.26 22.91
CA SER A 204 -6.36 0.91 21.93
C SER A 204 -7.19 1.19 20.69
N THR A 205 -7.21 2.45 20.27
CA THR A 205 -7.87 2.88 19.05
C THR A 205 -6.88 2.90 17.87
N GLU A 206 -5.67 2.38 18.08
CA GLU A 206 -4.68 2.25 17.05
C GLU A 206 -5.12 1.18 16.04
N ILE A 207 -5.24 1.59 14.79
CA ILE A 207 -5.49 0.70 13.67
C ILE A 207 -4.16 0.05 13.28
N THR A 208 -4.10 -1.28 13.38
CA THR A 208 -2.93 -2.14 13.12
C THR A 208 -3.34 -3.27 12.17
N CYS A 209 -2.38 -4.10 11.75
CA CYS A 209 -2.66 -5.28 10.92
C CYS A 209 -3.53 -6.35 11.61
N GLN A 210 -3.74 -6.25 12.94
CA GLN A 210 -4.58 -7.15 13.72
C GLN A 210 -5.94 -6.55 14.10
N SER A 211 -6.20 -5.28 13.74
CA SER A 211 -7.42 -4.60 14.14
C SER A 211 -8.68 -5.20 13.53
N PHE A 212 -8.56 -5.85 12.38
CA PHE A 212 -9.66 -6.54 11.70
C PHE A 212 -9.21 -7.94 11.26
N PRO A 213 -10.08 -8.96 11.36
CA PRO A 213 -9.74 -10.29 10.87
C PRO A 213 -9.61 -10.27 9.34
N LEU A 214 -8.69 -11.07 8.78
CA LEU A 214 -8.48 -11.18 7.33
C LEU A 214 -9.76 -11.53 6.55
N SER A 215 -10.71 -12.22 7.19
CA SER A 215 -11.99 -12.60 6.62
C SER A 215 -13.00 -11.44 6.49
N SER A 216 -12.80 -10.29 7.13
CA SER A 216 -13.74 -9.17 7.05
C SER A 216 -13.53 -8.27 5.83
N PHE A 217 -12.43 -8.43 5.11
CA PHE A 217 -12.12 -7.61 3.94
C PHE A 217 -12.80 -8.16 2.68
N SER A 218 -13.47 -7.26 1.95
CA SER A 218 -13.88 -7.50 0.56
C SER A 218 -12.73 -7.08 -0.35
N LEU A 219 -12.30 -7.97 -1.24
CA LEU A 219 -11.16 -7.75 -2.12
C LEU A 219 -11.62 -7.60 -3.57
N ASP A 220 -10.96 -6.70 -4.28
CA ASP A 220 -11.13 -6.47 -5.72
C ASP A 220 -10.11 -7.29 -6.50
N ASP A 221 -10.50 -7.77 -7.69
CA ASP A 221 -9.62 -8.56 -8.55
C ASP A 221 -8.58 -7.67 -9.24
N VAL A 222 -7.31 -8.08 -9.21
CA VAL A 222 -6.24 -7.56 -10.07
C VAL A 222 -6.38 -8.24 -11.42
N ARG A 223 -6.58 -7.48 -12.51
CA ARG A 223 -6.76 -8.10 -13.83
C ARG A 223 -5.48 -8.77 -14.30
N SER A 224 -5.65 -9.87 -15.04
CA SER A 224 -4.54 -10.61 -15.64
C SER A 224 -3.67 -9.68 -16.50
N GLY A 225 -2.37 -9.66 -16.20
CA GLY A 225 -1.35 -8.89 -16.93
C GLY A 225 -1.09 -7.49 -16.37
N ASP A 226 -1.86 -7.02 -15.39
CA ASP A 226 -1.66 -5.69 -14.80
C ASP A 226 -0.63 -5.69 -13.67
N GLY A 227 -0.12 -6.84 -13.25
CA GLY A 227 0.90 -6.95 -12.21
C GLY A 227 1.02 -8.35 -11.62
N SER A 228 1.76 -8.46 -10.51
CA SER A 228 1.85 -9.69 -9.72
C SER A 228 1.92 -9.37 -8.23
N ILE A 229 1.20 -10.14 -7.43
CA ILE A 229 1.32 -10.17 -5.96
C ILE A 229 2.03 -11.47 -5.58
N LYS A 230 2.91 -11.40 -4.58
CA LYS A 230 3.54 -12.57 -3.99
C LYS A 230 3.39 -12.50 -2.49
N VAL A 231 2.83 -13.54 -1.91
CA VAL A 231 2.73 -13.71 -0.45
C VAL A 231 3.48 -14.97 -0.06
N GLN A 232 4.42 -14.82 0.87
CA GLN A 232 5.19 -15.91 1.45
C GLN A 232 4.95 -15.95 2.95
N GLU A 233 4.63 -17.13 3.46
CA GLU A 233 4.55 -17.43 4.91
C GLU A 233 5.92 -17.85 5.45
#